data_AF-A0AAX3E6A9-F1
#
_entry.id   AF-A0AAX3E6A9-F1
#
_cell.length_a   1.000
_cell.length_b   1.000
_cell.length_c   1.000
_cell.angle_alpha   90.00
_cell.angle_beta   90.00
_cell.angle_gamma   90.00
#
_symmetry.space_group_name_H-M   'P 1'
#
loop_
_entity.id
_entity.type
_entity.pdbx_description
1 polymer ?
#
loop_
_entity_poly.entity_id
_entity_poly.type
_entity_poly.pdbx_seq_one_letter_code
_entity_poly.pdbx_strand_id
1 'polypeptide(L)'
;MSEKVMCSIILTLGLAILLGYGLVSYAAEDIVVNATTSGGKILFQDNDSHGVYLLGRAWADFGSNATFSNVTPSIETGTGRSVFLVTCDNARGNELSRTRTAVFTLTVWNPAGVPHSTTREFRGICSETLSVDCTPFEPGEGRFEVTTTIRERQLNLPAVFGR
;
A
#
# COMPACT_ATOMS: atom_id res chain seq x y z
N MET A 1 -35.76 -52.05 1.80
CA MET A 1 -35.46 -50.69 2.30
C MET A 1 -36.55 -49.76 1.77
N SER A 2 -37.27 -49.04 2.62
CA SER A 2 -38.44 -48.24 2.19
C SER A 2 -38.00 -47.07 1.30
N GLU A 3 -38.77 -46.77 0.25
CA GLU A 3 -38.56 -45.66 -0.69
C GLU A 3 -38.31 -44.31 0.02
N LYS A 4 -38.96 -44.13 1.18
CA LYS A 4 -38.77 -42.96 2.07
C LYS A 4 -37.36 -42.86 2.65
N VAL A 5 -36.72 -43.98 2.97
CA VAL A 5 -35.36 -44.03 3.52
C VAL A 5 -34.33 -43.71 2.43
N MET A 6 -34.58 -44.16 1.19
CA MET A 6 -33.70 -43.88 0.05
C MET A 6 -33.72 -42.40 -0.35
N CYS A 7 -34.89 -41.76 -0.40
CA CYS A 7 -35.01 -40.32 -0.66
C CYS A 7 -34.31 -39.46 0.40
N SER A 8 -34.40 -39.84 1.68
CA SER A 8 -33.73 -39.13 2.77
C SER A 8 -32.20 -39.17 2.65
N ILE A 9 -31.65 -40.31 2.22
CA ILE A 9 -30.21 -40.45 1.99
C ILE A 9 -29.75 -39.60 0.79
N ILE A 10 -30.52 -39.58 -0.30
CA ILE A 10 -30.17 -38.77 -1.48
C ILE A 10 -30.23 -37.27 -1.16
N LEU A 11 -31.23 -36.83 -0.38
CA LEU A 11 -31.37 -35.43 0.03
C LEU A 11 -30.23 -35.00 0.96
N THR A 12 -29.85 -35.83 1.93
CA THR A 12 -28.74 -35.52 2.84
C THR A 12 -27.39 -35.55 2.12
N LEU A 13 -27.18 -36.46 1.16
CA LEU A 13 -25.99 -36.49 0.33
C LEU A 13 -25.91 -35.27 -0.60
N GLY A 14 -27.02 -34.90 -1.24
CA GLY A 14 -27.11 -33.72 -2.10
C GLY A 14 -26.87 -32.42 -1.33
N LEU A 15 -27.42 -32.32 -0.11
CA LEU A 15 -27.19 -31.17 0.77
C LEU A 15 -25.73 -31.09 1.25
N ALA A 16 -25.12 -32.21 1.60
CA ALA A 16 -23.71 -32.27 2.01
C ALA A 16 -22.77 -31.88 0.86
N ILE A 17 -23.10 -32.28 -0.37
CA ILE A 17 -22.37 -31.88 -1.58
C ILE A 17 -22.53 -30.38 -1.82
N LEU A 18 -23.75 -29.83 -1.75
CA LEU A 18 -24.03 -28.39 -1.91
C LEU A 18 -23.33 -27.54 -0.84
N LEU A 19 -23.31 -28.00 0.42
CA LEU A 19 -22.59 -27.34 1.50
C LEU A 19 -21.06 -27.47 1.33
N GLY A 20 -20.57 -28.61 0.84
CA GLY A 20 -19.15 -28.83 0.54
C GLY A 20 -18.62 -27.95 -0.60
N TYR A 21 -19.40 -27.75 -1.67
CA TYR A 21 -19.06 -26.83 -2.76
C TYR A 21 -19.31 -25.35 -2.38
N GLY A 22 -20.31 -25.07 -1.55
CA GLY A 22 -20.63 -23.70 -1.08
C GLY A 22 -19.62 -23.15 -0.07
N LEU A 23 -18.82 -24.02 0.58
CA LEU A 23 -17.76 -23.67 1.53
C LEU A 23 -16.36 -23.66 0.90
N VAL A 24 -16.27 -23.55 -0.42
CA VAL A 24 -15.01 -23.10 -1.04
C VAL A 24 -14.78 -21.66 -0.59
N SER A 25 -14.09 -21.52 0.53
CA SER A 25 -13.55 -20.25 1.00
C SER A 25 -12.60 -19.75 -0.07
N TYR A 26 -13.10 -18.89 -0.96
CA TYR A 26 -12.27 -18.15 -1.88
C TYR A 26 -11.36 -17.24 -1.06
N ALA A 27 -10.14 -17.71 -0.76
CA ALA A 27 -9.13 -16.88 -0.16
C ALA A 27 -8.70 -15.86 -1.21
N ALA A 28 -8.89 -14.57 -0.92
CA ALA A 28 -8.34 -13.52 -1.75
C ALA A 28 -6.98 -13.11 -1.16
N GLU A 29 -5.95 -13.11 -1.98
CA GLU A 29 -4.59 -12.74 -1.60
C GLU A 29 -4.21 -11.41 -2.25
N ASP A 30 -3.50 -10.54 -1.51
CA ASP A 30 -2.97 -9.28 -2.04
C ASP A 30 -1.53 -9.51 -2.51
N ILE A 31 -1.32 -9.47 -3.82
CA ILE A 31 -0.02 -9.67 -4.45
C ILE A 31 0.59 -8.31 -4.77
N VAL A 32 1.90 -8.16 -4.51
CA VAL A 32 2.64 -6.97 -4.93
C VAL A 32 2.97 -7.10 -6.41
N VAL A 33 2.35 -6.25 -7.24
CA VAL A 33 2.56 -6.20 -8.69
C VAL A 33 3.86 -5.47 -9.01
N ASN A 34 4.08 -4.33 -8.37
CA ASN A 34 5.30 -3.54 -8.52
C ASN A 34 5.53 -2.69 -7.27
N ALA A 35 6.79 -2.36 -6.99
CA ALA A 35 7.17 -1.48 -5.92
C ALA A 35 8.40 -0.64 -6.31
N THR A 36 8.42 0.61 -5.90
CA THR A 36 9.58 1.49 -6.02
C THR A 36 9.79 2.22 -4.72
N THR A 37 11.03 2.24 -4.26
CA THR A 37 11.46 2.99 -3.08
C THR A 37 12.53 3.99 -3.50
N SER A 38 12.34 5.25 -3.15
CA SER A 38 13.33 6.31 -3.33
C SER A 38 13.47 7.09 -2.04
N GLY A 39 14.67 7.53 -1.72
CA GLY A 39 14.94 8.24 -0.48
C GLY A 39 16.01 9.29 -0.63
N GLY A 40 16.19 10.06 0.44
CA GLY A 40 17.15 11.14 0.51
C GLY A 40 17.56 11.41 1.95
N LYS A 41 18.51 12.33 2.10
CA LYS A 41 19.07 12.75 3.39
C LYS A 41 18.34 13.99 3.92
N ILE A 42 18.22 14.08 5.23
CA ILE A 42 17.77 15.28 5.93
C ILE A 42 18.87 15.70 6.91
N LEU A 43 19.40 16.91 6.77
CA LEU A 43 20.33 17.48 7.73
C LEU A 43 19.56 18.38 8.70
N PHE A 44 19.51 17.98 9.96
CA PHE A 44 18.92 18.75 11.04
C PHE A 44 20.00 19.64 11.68
N GLN A 45 19.86 20.94 11.56
CA GLN A 45 20.80 21.94 12.06
C GLN A 45 20.38 22.43 13.44
N ASP A 46 21.36 22.85 14.24
CA ASP A 46 21.12 23.45 15.55
C ASP A 46 20.66 24.92 15.40
N ASN A 47 19.43 25.10 14.93
CA ASN A 47 18.77 26.39 14.76
C ASN A 47 17.25 26.22 14.68
N ASP A 48 16.53 27.35 14.72
CA ASP A 48 15.07 27.37 14.66
C ASP A 48 14.52 27.43 13.22
N SER A 49 15.27 27.01 12.19
CA SER A 49 14.82 27.05 10.78
C SER A 49 13.96 25.83 10.40
N HIS A 50 12.89 25.62 11.14
CA HIS A 50 11.93 24.52 10.93
C HIS A 50 10.77 24.97 10.03
N GLY A 51 10.14 24.03 9.32
CA GLY A 51 9.13 24.38 8.33
C GLY A 51 8.46 23.21 7.64
N VAL A 52 7.88 23.50 6.47
CA VAL A 52 7.19 22.52 5.62
C VAL A 52 8.01 22.29 4.36
N TYR A 53 8.38 21.04 4.10
CA TYR A 53 9.30 20.67 3.02
C TYR A 53 8.65 19.67 2.07
N LEU A 54 8.58 20.01 0.79
CA LEU A 54 8.18 19.08 -0.26
C LEU A 54 9.40 18.22 -0.65
N LEU A 55 9.34 16.95 -0.34
CA LEU A 55 10.40 15.98 -0.61
C LEU A 55 10.37 15.45 -2.04
N GLY A 56 9.23 15.54 -2.72
CA GLY A 56 9.12 15.10 -4.11
C GLY A 56 7.73 14.59 -4.48
N ARG A 57 7.71 13.74 -5.50
CA ARG A 57 6.51 13.14 -6.07
C ARG A 57 6.64 11.63 -6.21
N ALA A 58 5.56 10.92 -5.91
CA ALA A 58 5.41 9.50 -6.16
C ALA A 58 4.23 9.26 -7.12
N TRP A 59 4.37 8.25 -7.97
CA TRP A 59 3.37 7.89 -8.97
C TRP A 59 3.21 6.37 -9.08
N ALA A 60 1.97 5.90 -9.09
CA ALA A 60 1.58 4.57 -9.56
C ALA A 60 0.72 4.63 -10.84
N ASP A 61 1.10 3.86 -11.87
CA ASP A 61 0.32 3.67 -13.09
C ASP A 61 -0.22 2.23 -13.14
N PHE A 62 -1.54 2.10 -13.02
CA PHE A 62 -2.21 0.80 -13.06
C PHE A 62 -2.28 0.18 -14.45
N GLY A 63 -2.25 0.99 -15.52
CA GLY A 63 -2.30 0.51 -16.89
C GLY A 63 -0.98 -0.15 -17.31
N SER A 64 0.15 0.46 -16.93
CA SER A 64 1.49 -0.06 -17.24
C SER A 64 2.12 -0.89 -16.11
N ASN A 65 1.42 -1.07 -14.97
CA ASN A 65 1.97 -1.69 -13.76
C ASN A 65 3.29 -1.06 -13.31
N ALA A 66 3.44 0.24 -13.52
CA ALA A 66 4.68 0.95 -13.21
C ALA A 66 4.53 1.78 -11.95
N THR A 67 5.58 1.80 -11.14
CA THR A 67 5.71 2.73 -10.02
C THR A 67 6.94 3.61 -10.26
N PHE A 68 6.85 4.87 -9.85
CA PHE A 68 7.92 5.84 -10.01
C PHE A 68 7.93 6.81 -8.83
N SER A 69 9.12 7.25 -8.43
CA SER A 69 9.25 8.34 -7.47
C SER A 69 10.44 9.21 -7.83
N ASN A 70 10.23 10.52 -7.75
CA ASN A 70 11.24 11.54 -7.95
C ASN A 70 11.32 12.38 -6.67
N VAL A 71 12.45 12.32 -6.00
CA VAL A 71 12.64 12.91 -4.67
C VAL A 71 13.88 13.78 -4.64
N THR A 72 13.86 14.81 -3.78
CA THR A 72 15.00 15.67 -3.50
C THR A 72 16.07 14.86 -2.76
N PRO A 73 17.31 14.81 -3.25
CA PRO A 73 18.34 13.93 -2.66
C PRO A 73 18.77 14.36 -1.24
N SER A 74 18.66 15.65 -0.93
CA SER A 74 19.08 16.24 0.33
C SER A 74 18.25 17.49 0.65
N ILE A 75 17.86 17.63 1.90
CA ILE A 75 17.25 18.84 2.45
C ILE A 75 17.89 19.22 3.79
N GLU A 76 17.84 20.49 4.13
CA GLU A 76 18.30 21.01 5.42
C GLU A 76 17.14 21.66 6.16
N THR A 77 17.08 21.48 7.46
CA THR A 77 16.08 22.10 8.34
C THR A 77 16.64 22.27 9.74
N GLY A 78 16.10 23.19 10.51
CA GLY A 78 16.38 23.32 11.94
C GLY A 78 15.85 22.17 12.78
N THR A 79 16.33 22.09 14.01
CA THR A 79 15.72 21.29 15.09
C THR A 79 14.33 21.84 15.44
N GLY A 80 13.50 21.03 16.09
CA GLY A 80 12.09 21.37 16.31
C GLY A 80 11.15 20.85 15.22
N ARG A 81 9.87 21.26 15.25
CA ARG A 81 8.80 20.61 14.48
C ARG A 81 8.85 20.96 13.00
N SER A 82 9.19 19.99 12.16
CA SER A 82 9.12 20.10 10.70
C SER A 82 8.07 19.15 10.12
N VAL A 83 7.48 19.54 8.99
CA VAL A 83 6.52 18.73 8.24
C VAL A 83 7.11 18.40 6.88
N PHE A 84 7.12 17.12 6.55
CA PHE A 84 7.62 16.62 5.28
C PHE A 84 6.47 16.13 4.41
N LEU A 85 6.46 16.58 3.15
CA LEU A 85 5.38 16.34 2.20
C LEU A 85 5.87 15.53 1.01
N VAL A 86 5.02 14.64 0.50
CA VAL A 86 5.18 14.00 -0.82
C VAL A 86 3.87 14.07 -1.56
N THR A 87 3.89 14.60 -2.78
CA THR A 87 2.74 14.55 -3.68
C THR A 87 2.63 13.14 -4.27
N CYS A 88 1.45 12.54 -4.19
CA CYS A 88 1.18 11.21 -4.69
C CYS A 88 0.07 11.28 -5.73
N ASP A 89 0.39 10.76 -6.92
CA ASP A 89 -0.53 10.70 -8.04
C ASP A 89 -0.72 9.23 -8.46
N ASN A 90 -1.91 8.86 -8.92
CA ASN A 90 -2.08 7.63 -9.67
C ASN A 90 -2.93 7.84 -10.93
N ALA A 91 -2.55 7.17 -12.01
CA ALA A 91 -3.14 7.39 -13.33
C ALA A 91 -4.37 6.52 -13.59
N ARG A 92 -5.15 6.89 -14.61
CA ARG A 92 -6.26 6.08 -15.15
C ARG A 92 -5.75 4.71 -15.59
N GLY A 93 -6.60 3.68 -15.44
CA GLY A 93 -6.27 2.31 -15.84
C GLY A 93 -6.83 1.22 -14.94
N ASN A 94 -7.30 1.56 -13.73
CA ASN A 94 -7.97 0.59 -12.85
C ASN A 94 -9.45 0.33 -13.24
N GLU A 95 -9.89 0.86 -14.38
CA GLU A 95 -11.28 0.85 -14.83
C GLU A 95 -11.77 -0.56 -15.18
N LEU A 96 -10.85 -1.45 -15.56
CA LEU A 96 -11.16 -2.81 -16.03
C LEU A 96 -11.10 -3.89 -14.95
N SER A 97 -10.35 -3.71 -13.86
CA SER A 97 -10.17 -4.77 -12.86
C SER A 97 -10.64 -4.42 -11.45
N ARG A 98 -10.62 -3.15 -10.99
CA ARG A 98 -10.93 -2.72 -9.59
C ARG A 98 -10.23 -3.53 -8.47
N THR A 99 -9.37 -4.47 -8.81
CA THR A 99 -8.61 -5.34 -7.91
C THR A 99 -7.32 -4.67 -7.45
N ARG A 100 -6.88 -3.61 -8.14
CA ARG A 100 -5.62 -2.93 -7.85
C ARG A 100 -5.78 -1.80 -6.86
N THR A 101 -4.78 -1.68 -5.99
CA THR A 101 -4.65 -0.63 -4.99
C THR A 101 -3.23 -0.08 -5.04
N ALA A 102 -3.10 1.24 -5.20
CA ALA A 102 -1.82 1.93 -5.02
C ALA A 102 -1.63 2.26 -3.55
N VAL A 103 -0.48 1.92 -2.99
CA VAL A 103 -0.11 2.20 -1.60
C VAL A 103 1.12 3.10 -1.61
N PHE A 104 0.99 4.26 -1.00
CA PHE A 104 2.09 5.21 -0.83
C PHE A 104 2.45 5.30 0.64
N THR A 105 3.73 5.20 0.95
CA THR A 105 4.27 5.34 2.30
C THR A 105 5.41 6.34 2.28
N LEU A 106 5.29 7.38 3.09
CA LEU A 106 6.38 8.29 3.43
C LEU A 106 6.87 7.93 4.82
N THR A 107 8.17 7.69 4.97
CA THR A 107 8.84 7.52 6.27
C THR A 107 9.99 8.51 6.40
N VAL A 108 10.10 9.15 7.56
CA VAL A 108 11.17 10.08 7.93
C VAL A 108 11.82 9.57 9.20
N TRP A 109 13.14 9.48 9.20
CA TRP A 109 13.95 9.14 10.39
C TRP A 109 14.67 10.39 10.86
N ASN A 110 14.52 10.70 12.15
CA ASN A 110 15.28 11.76 12.80
C ASN A 110 16.75 11.34 13.05
N PRO A 111 17.62 12.23 13.56
CA PRO A 111 19.03 11.90 13.85
C PRO A 111 19.23 10.76 14.85
N ALA A 112 18.28 10.56 15.77
CA ALA A 112 18.29 9.44 16.71
C ALA A 112 17.82 8.11 16.07
N GLY A 113 17.48 8.10 14.78
CA GLY A 113 17.00 6.94 14.05
C GLY A 113 15.53 6.58 14.32
N VAL A 114 14.75 7.46 14.94
CA VAL A 114 13.32 7.22 15.22
C VAL A 114 12.49 7.45 13.96
N PRO A 115 11.73 6.44 13.47
CA PRO A 115 10.89 6.58 12.29
C PRO A 115 9.55 7.27 12.60
N HIS A 116 9.14 8.14 11.70
CA HIS A 116 7.83 8.76 11.61
C HIS A 116 7.27 8.44 10.23
N SER A 117 6.08 7.85 10.14
CA SER A 117 5.54 7.44 8.84
C SER A 117 4.08 7.76 8.66
N THR A 118 3.68 7.86 7.40
CA THR A 118 2.28 7.94 7.00
C THR A 118 2.11 7.08 5.75
N THR A 119 1.03 6.31 5.73
CA THR A 119 0.67 5.42 4.62
C THR A 119 -0.75 5.73 4.16
N ARG A 120 -0.96 5.76 2.84
CA ARG A 120 -2.27 5.93 2.22
C ARG A 120 -2.46 4.94 1.09
N GLU A 121 -3.69 4.47 0.94
CA GLU A 121 -4.09 3.50 -0.08
C GLU A 121 -5.17 4.07 -0.98
N PHE A 122 -5.03 3.87 -2.29
CA PHE A 122 -5.92 4.42 -3.30
C PHE A 122 -6.31 3.36 -4.32
N ARG A 123 -7.62 3.15 -4.49
CA ARG A 123 -8.20 2.21 -5.47
C ARG A 123 -8.63 2.88 -6.78
N GLY A 124 -8.59 4.19 -6.87
CA GLY A 124 -8.97 4.97 -8.05
C GLY A 124 -8.02 6.13 -8.25
N ILE A 125 -8.34 7.00 -9.21
CA ILE A 125 -7.55 8.21 -9.50
C ILE A 125 -7.48 9.08 -8.24
N CYS A 126 -6.28 9.43 -7.82
CA CYS A 126 -5.97 10.28 -6.71
C CYS A 126 -4.83 11.23 -7.08
N SER A 127 -4.92 12.44 -6.56
CA SER A 127 -3.83 13.40 -6.49
C SER A 127 -3.89 13.98 -5.09
N GLU A 128 -3.06 13.44 -4.20
CA GLU A 128 -3.04 13.79 -2.78
C GLU A 128 -1.63 14.11 -2.31
N THR A 129 -1.51 14.62 -1.08
CA THR A 129 -0.22 14.84 -0.43
C THR A 129 -0.15 14.02 0.85
N LEU A 130 0.87 13.16 0.98
CA LEU A 130 1.22 12.56 2.25
C LEU A 130 2.06 13.54 3.06
N SER A 131 1.74 13.67 4.35
CA SER A 131 2.45 14.51 5.30
C SER A 131 2.96 13.69 6.46
N VAL A 132 4.19 13.92 6.88
CA VAL A 132 4.77 13.36 8.10
C VAL A 132 5.35 14.49 8.94
N ASP A 133 4.89 14.60 10.19
CA ASP A 133 5.51 15.45 11.21
C ASP A 133 6.72 14.76 11.84
N CYS A 134 7.80 15.50 12.04
CA CYS A 134 8.97 15.04 12.78
C CYS A 134 9.54 16.20 13.63
N THR A 135 9.87 15.90 14.88
CA THR A 135 10.39 16.87 15.86
C THR A 135 11.69 16.34 16.46
N PRO A 136 12.83 16.47 15.75
CA PRO A 136 14.15 16.17 16.30
C PRO A 136 14.48 17.08 17.49
N PHE A 137 15.07 16.48 18.53
CA PHE A 137 15.59 17.20 19.70
C PHE A 137 17.06 17.59 19.56
N GLU A 138 17.81 16.84 18.76
CA GLU A 138 19.24 17.04 18.54
C GLU A 138 19.51 17.25 17.05
N PRO A 139 20.52 18.07 16.71
CA PRO A 139 20.99 18.20 15.34
C PRO A 139 21.64 16.90 14.86
N GLY A 140 21.73 16.73 13.55
CA GLY A 140 22.41 15.59 12.94
C GLY A 140 21.77 15.13 11.65
N GLU A 141 22.19 13.96 11.20
CA GLU A 141 21.74 13.39 9.93
C GLU A 141 20.55 12.45 10.16
N GLY A 142 19.42 12.79 9.55
CA GLY A 142 18.32 11.87 9.33
C GLY A 142 18.20 11.50 7.86
N ARG A 143 17.09 10.82 7.53
CA ARG A 143 16.79 10.40 6.16
C ARG A 143 15.29 10.31 5.96
N PHE A 144 14.87 10.20 4.72
CA PHE A 144 13.51 9.84 4.39
C PHE A 144 13.47 8.81 3.27
N GLU A 145 12.37 8.08 3.20
CA GLU A 145 12.08 7.11 2.15
C GLU A 145 10.61 7.24 1.74
N VAL A 146 10.39 7.14 0.45
CA VAL A 146 9.09 7.14 -0.21
C VAL A 146 8.95 5.82 -0.93
N THR A 147 8.04 4.99 -0.45
CA THR A 147 7.71 3.71 -1.05
C THR A 147 6.37 3.81 -1.75
N THR A 148 6.34 3.40 -3.01
CA THR A 148 5.12 3.29 -3.82
C THR A 148 4.95 1.86 -4.24
N THR A 149 3.78 1.29 -3.98
CA THR A 149 3.48 -0.11 -4.27
C THR A 149 2.15 -0.22 -5.00
N ILE A 150 2.09 -1.04 -6.04
CA ILE A 150 0.82 -1.51 -6.62
C ILE A 150 0.56 -2.89 -6.07
N ARG A 151 -0.58 -3.06 -5.40
CA ARG A 151 -1.10 -4.35 -4.96
C ARG A 151 -2.27 -4.76 -5.83
N GLU A 152 -2.42 -6.05 -6.09
CA GLU A 152 -3.56 -6.63 -6.79
C GLU A 152 -4.17 -7.74 -5.96
N ARG A 153 -5.48 -7.64 -5.73
CA ARG A 153 -6.24 -8.68 -5.04
C ARG A 153 -6.61 -9.78 -6.02
N GLN A 154 -6.04 -10.98 -5.83
CA GLN A 154 -6.31 -12.15 -6.66
C GLN A 154 -7.17 -13.16 -5.89
N LEU A 155 -8.15 -13.76 -6.58
CA LEU A 155 -8.92 -14.88 -6.03
C LEU A 155 -8.12 -16.17 -6.20
N ASN A 156 -7.83 -16.86 -5.10
CA ASN A 156 -7.30 -18.22 -5.13
C ASN A 156 -8.45 -19.17 -5.47
N LEU A 157 -8.64 -19.43 -6.76
CA LEU A 157 -9.56 -20.45 -7.24
C LEU A 157 -8.94 -21.84 -7.01
N PRO A 158 -9.64 -22.78 -6.34
CA PRO A 158 -9.16 -24.15 -6.25
C PRO A 158 -9.02 -24.73 -7.66
N ALA A 159 -7.97 -25.51 -7.89
CA ALA A 159 -7.63 -26.15 -9.18
C ALA A 159 -8.70 -27.11 -9.76
N VAL A 160 -9.88 -27.20 -9.16
CA VAL A 160 -10.96 -28.12 -9.54
C VAL A 160 -11.75 -27.63 -10.76
N PHE A 161 -11.66 -26.35 -11.15
CA PHE A 161 -12.35 -25.80 -12.32
C PHE A 161 -11.59 -25.93 -13.66
N GLY A 162 -10.49 -26.70 -13.69
CA GLY A 162 -9.60 -26.86 -14.85
C GLY A 162 -9.73 -28.17 -15.62
N ARG A 163 -10.91 -28.80 -15.68
CA ARG A 163 -11.18 -29.94 -16.57
C ARG A 163 -12.54 -29.85 -17.22
#